data_AF-A0A5K0WP41-F1
#
_entry.id   AF-A0A5K0WP41-F1
#
_cell.length_a   1.000
_cell.length_b   1.000
_cell.length_c   1.000
_cell.angle_alpha   90.00
_cell.angle_beta   90.00
_cell.angle_gamma   90.00
#
_symmetry.space_group_name_H-M   'P 1'
#
loop_
_entity.id
_entity.type
_entity.pdbx_description
1 polymer ?
#
loop_
_entity_poly.entity_id
_entity_poly.type
_entity_poly.pdbx_seq_one_letter_code
_entity_poly.pdbx_strand_id
1 'polypeptide(L)'
;SFSRSSVNYTSGCQTAVSNIVMSVVVMLTLLLITPLFHYTPNAILAAIIISAVLGLIDFEAAWLIWKIDKLDFVACLGAFLGVLFISVEIGLLIA
;
A
#
# COMPACT_ATOMS: atom_id res chain seq x y z
N SER A 1 -2.22 3.10 6.62
CA SER A 1 -1.20 2.68 5.63
C SER A 1 -0.87 1.22 5.83
N PHE A 2 -1.16 0.39 4.84
CA PHE A 2 -1.04 -1.06 4.93
C PHE A 2 0.38 -1.52 5.29
N SER A 3 1.40 -0.96 4.63
CA SER A 3 2.81 -1.28 4.88
C SER A 3 3.29 -0.97 6.31
N ARG A 4 2.92 0.18 6.91
CA ARG A 4 3.30 0.48 8.31
C ARG A 4 2.58 -0.42 9.31
N SER A 5 1.30 -0.73 9.04
CA SER A 5 0.50 -1.58 9.93
C SER A 5 0.94 -3.04 9.88
N SER A 6 1.33 -3.57 8.70
CA SER A 6 1.84 -4.93 8.57
C SER A 6 3.16 -5.10 9.31
N VAL A 7 4.09 -4.15 9.17
CA VAL A 7 5.37 -4.17 9.91
C VAL A 7 5.15 -4.03 11.41
N ASN A 8 4.22 -3.18 11.84
CA ASN A 8 3.90 -3.02 13.25
C ASN A 8 3.28 -4.30 13.86
N TYR A 9 2.45 -4.99 13.08
CA TYR A 9 1.86 -6.27 13.47
C TYR A 9 2.90 -7.39 13.54
N THR A 10 3.78 -7.50 12.53
CA THR A 10 4.87 -8.50 12.55
C THR A 10 5.92 -8.23 13.64
N SER A 11 6.06 -6.97 14.08
CA SER A 11 6.91 -6.58 15.20
C SER A 11 6.31 -6.89 16.58
N GLY A 12 5.15 -7.57 16.64
CA GLY A 12 4.51 -8.01 17.89
C GLY A 12 3.85 -6.88 18.69
N CYS A 13 3.55 -5.75 18.06
CA CYS A 13 2.98 -4.60 18.76
C CYS A 13 1.48 -4.78 19.03
N GLN A 14 1.09 -4.66 20.30
CA GLN A 14 -0.29 -4.92 20.77
C GLN A 14 -1.00 -3.68 21.31
N THR A 15 -0.30 -2.53 21.41
CA THR A 15 -0.84 -1.32 22.06
C THR A 15 -0.69 -0.08 21.18
N ALA A 16 -1.54 0.93 21.42
CA ALA A 16 -1.51 2.22 20.72
C ALA A 16 -0.22 3.03 20.99
N VAL A 17 0.58 2.62 21.99
CA VAL A 17 1.88 3.24 22.30
C VAL A 17 2.84 3.20 21.12
N SER A 18 2.74 2.18 20.25
CA SER A 18 3.53 2.11 19.01
C SER A 18 3.33 3.32 18.11
N ASN A 19 2.08 3.76 17.94
CA ASN A 19 1.76 4.91 17.10
C ASN A 19 2.30 6.22 17.70
N ILE A 20 2.34 6.31 19.04
CA ILE A 20 2.92 7.46 19.74
C ILE A 20 4.43 7.51 19.50
N VAL A 21 5.14 6.39 19.70
CA VAL A 21 6.59 6.30 19.44
C VAL A 21 6.89 6.63 17.98
N MET A 22 6.14 6.06 17.04
CA MET A 22 6.32 6.33 15.61
C MET A 22 6.15 7.82 15.29
N SER A 23 5.15 8.48 15.88
CA SER A 23 4.87 9.90 15.66
C SER A 23 5.98 10.81 16.23
N VAL A 24 6.50 10.46 17.42
CA VAL A 24 7.61 11.18 18.05
C VAL A 24 8.89 11.05 17.21
N VAL A 25 9.19 9.84 16.72
CA VAL A 25 10.33 9.60 15.84
C VAL A 25 10.19 10.40 14.54
N VAL A 26 9.01 10.41 13.92
CA VAL A 26 8.76 11.23 12.72
C VAL A 26 8.97 12.72 13.02
N MET A 27 8.46 13.24 14.15
CA MET A 27 8.67 14.63 14.55
C MET A 27 10.16 14.97 14.70
N LEU A 28 10.93 14.10 15.35
CA LEU A 28 12.38 14.28 15.50
C LEU A 28 13.11 14.23 14.16
N THR A 29 12.73 13.33 13.25
CA THR A 29 13.32 13.26 11.91
C THR A 29 13.06 14.55 11.12
N LEU A 30 11.87 15.14 11.26
CA LEU A 30 11.54 16.40 10.61
C LEU A 30 12.27 17.61 11.21
N LEU A 31 12.59 17.60 12.51
CA LEU A 31 13.32 18.70 13.13
C LEU A 31 14.83 18.63 12.91
N LEU A 32 15.42 17.43 12.89
CA LEU A 32 16.88 17.24 12.87
C LEU A 32 17.43 16.73 11.52
N ILE A 33 16.67 15.90 10.80
CA ILE A 33 17.17 15.13 9.63
C ILE A 33 16.60 15.67 8.31
N THR A 34 15.62 16.59 8.33
CA THR A 34 15.12 17.30 7.14
C THR A 34 16.20 17.83 6.18
N PRO A 35 17.32 18.44 6.61
CA PRO A 35 18.36 18.89 5.66
C PRO A 35 19.00 17.74 4.87
N LEU A 36 19.02 16.52 5.42
CA LEU A 36 19.53 15.33 4.75
C LEU A 36 18.53 14.81 3.69
N PHE A 37 17.24 14.92 3.96
CA PHE A 37 16.18 14.48 3.04
C PHE A 37 15.91 15.46 1.89
N HIS A 38 16.38 16.71 1.98
CA HIS A 38 16.17 17.72 0.94
C HIS A 38 16.75 17.32 -0.43
N TYR A 39 17.83 16.53 -0.44
CA TYR A 39 18.47 16.06 -1.67
C TYR A 39 18.00 14.69 -2.14
N THR A 40 16.94 14.15 -1.54
CA THR A 40 16.44 12.81 -1.92
C THR A 40 15.94 12.85 -3.36
N PRO A 41 16.58 12.12 -4.29
CA PRO A 41 16.12 12.07 -5.67
C PRO A 41 14.73 11.42 -5.75
N ASN A 42 13.87 11.92 -6.63
CA ASN A 42 12.55 11.34 -6.89
C ASN A 42 12.62 9.84 -7.24
N ALA A 43 13.75 9.36 -7.77
CA ALA A 43 14.00 7.96 -8.06
C ALA A 43 13.92 7.06 -6.80
N ILE A 44 14.42 7.53 -5.65
CA ILE A 44 14.37 6.77 -4.39
C ILE A 44 12.92 6.69 -3.90
N LEU A 45 12.17 7.80 -3.99
CA LEU A 45 10.75 7.82 -3.64
C LEU A 45 9.93 6.86 -4.52
N ALA A 46 10.18 6.86 -5.83
CA ALA A 46 9.53 5.96 -6.77
C ALA A 46 9.85 4.48 -6.45
N ALA A 47 11.11 4.16 -6.16
CA ALA A 47 11.52 2.81 -5.78
C ALA A 47 10.82 2.30 -4.51
N ILE A 48 10.68 3.16 -3.49
CA ILE A 48 9.95 2.83 -2.25
C ILE A 48 8.48 2.54 -2.54
N ILE A 49 7.82 3.37 -3.38
CA ILE A 49 6.41 3.16 -3.75
C ILE A 49 6.24 1.85 -4.52
N ILE A 50 7.08 1.59 -5.53
CA ILE A 50 7.03 0.35 -6.31
C ILE A 50 7.22 -0.87 -5.41
N SER A 51 8.22 -0.84 -4.52
CA SER A 51 8.45 -1.93 -3.56
C SER A 51 7.25 -2.18 -2.64
N ALA A 52 6.53 -1.13 -2.23
CA ALA A 52 5.34 -1.28 -1.40
C ALA A 52 4.15 -1.87 -2.18
N VAL A 53 3.98 -1.48 -3.45
CA VAL A 53 2.90 -1.99 -4.31
C VAL A 53 3.13 -3.45 -4.69
N LEU A 54 4.37 -3.86 -4.96
CA LEU A 54 4.69 -5.26 -5.26
C LEU A 54 4.25 -6.22 -4.16
N GLY A 55 4.35 -5.82 -2.88
CA GLY A 55 3.87 -6.62 -1.75
C GLY A 55 2.35 -6.63 -1.57
N LEU A 56 1.61 -5.82 -2.32
CA LEU A 56 0.15 -5.74 -2.27
C LEU A 56 -0.52 -6.54 -3.40
N ILE A 57 0.21 -6.86 -4.47
CA ILE A 57 -0.32 -7.63 -5.59
C ILE A 57 -0.35 -9.11 -5.22
N ASP A 58 -1.55 -9.67 -5.07
CA ASP A 58 -1.77 -11.08 -4.78
C ASP A 58 -2.21 -11.83 -6.05
N PHE A 59 -1.22 -12.37 -6.77
CA PHE A 59 -1.48 -13.15 -7.99
C PHE A 59 -2.12 -14.51 -7.71
N GLU A 60 -1.88 -15.08 -6.52
CA GLU A 60 -2.40 -16.39 -6.14
C GLU A 60 -3.91 -16.31 -5.89
N ALA A 61 -4.37 -15.25 -5.22
CA ALA A 61 -5.79 -14.95 -5.07
C ALA A 61 -6.49 -14.77 -6.43
N ALA A 62 -5.89 -14.02 -7.36
CA ALA A 62 -6.46 -13.82 -8.70
C ALA A 62 -6.61 -15.15 -9.48
N TRP A 63 -5.62 -16.04 -9.39
CA TRP A 63 -5.67 -17.36 -10.02
C TRP A 63 -6.70 -18.29 -9.37
N LEU A 64 -6.84 -18.22 -8.04
CA LEU A 64 -7.82 -18.98 -7.28
C LEU A 64 -9.24 -18.57 -7.66
N ILE A 65 -9.52 -17.27 -7.77
CA ILE A 65 -10.83 -16.74 -8.21
C ILE A 65 -11.14 -17.24 -9.63
N TRP A 66 -10.19 -17.16 -10.56
CA TRP A 66 -10.36 -17.67 -11.94
C TRP A 66 -10.79 -19.15 -11.98
N LYS A 67 -10.27 -19.97 -11.07
CA LYS A 67 -10.54 -21.41 -11.02
C LYS A 67 -11.89 -21.73 -10.35
N ILE A 68 -12.35 -20.91 -9.42
CA ILE A 68 -13.58 -21.12 -8.64
C ILE A 68 -14.78 -20.51 -9.34
N ASP A 69 -14.74 -19.20 -9.62
CA ASP A 69 -15.85 -18.46 -10.22
C ASP A 69 -15.36 -17.46 -11.26
N LYS A 70 -15.78 -17.67 -12.51
CA LYS A 70 -15.40 -16.82 -13.64
C LYS A 70 -16.13 -15.48 -13.63
N LEU A 71 -17.30 -15.37 -12.99
CA LEU A 71 -18.03 -14.11 -12.88
C LEU A 71 -17.32 -13.17 -11.90
N ASP A 72 -16.91 -13.67 -10.75
CA ASP A 72 -16.13 -12.91 -9.77
C ASP A 72 -14.77 -12.46 -10.35
N PHE A 73 -14.16 -13.28 -11.21
CA PHE A 73 -12.96 -12.85 -11.92
C PHE A 73 -13.23 -11.69 -12.89
N VAL A 74 -14.34 -11.73 -13.64
CA VAL A 74 -14.71 -10.65 -14.56
C VAL A 74 -15.04 -9.37 -13.81
N ALA A 75 -15.69 -9.46 -12.65
CA ALA A 75 -15.91 -8.33 -11.75
C ALA A 75 -14.59 -7.75 -11.24
N CYS A 76 -13.67 -8.58 -10.77
CA CYS A 76 -12.34 -8.17 -10.33
C CYS A 76 -11.52 -7.51 -11.47
N LEU A 77 -11.57 -8.07 -12.68
CA LEU A 77 -10.92 -7.50 -13.86
C LEU A 77 -11.59 -6.18 -14.29
N GLY A 78 -12.91 -6.10 -14.23
CA GLY A 78 -13.70 -4.90 -14.49
C GLY A 78 -13.35 -3.77 -13.53
N ALA A 79 -13.22 -4.09 -12.24
CA ALA A 79 -12.74 -3.18 -11.21
C ALA A 79 -11.34 -2.67 -11.52
N PHE A 80 -10.40 -3.58 -11.82
CA PHE A 80 -9.02 -3.25 -12.13
C PHE A 80 -8.90 -2.31 -13.33
N LEU A 81 -9.59 -2.63 -14.44
CA LEU A 81 -9.60 -1.81 -15.64
C LEU A 81 -10.36 -0.49 -15.40
N GLY A 82 -11.45 -0.51 -14.65
CA GLY A 82 -12.22 0.69 -14.29
C GLY A 82 -11.41 1.69 -13.46
N VAL A 83 -10.63 1.21 -12.50
CA VAL A 83 -9.72 2.05 -11.72
C VAL A 83 -8.58 2.59 -12.59
N LEU A 84 -8.00 1.77 -13.48
CA LEU A 84 -6.89 2.18 -14.34
C LEU A 84 -7.27 3.23 -15.39
N PHE A 85 -8.44 3.11 -16.02
CA PHE A 85 -8.83 3.97 -17.14
C PHE A 85 -9.74 5.13 -16.76
N ILE A 86 -10.51 4.99 -15.67
CA ILE A 86 -11.51 5.99 -15.29
C ILE A 86 -11.12 6.64 -13.97
N SER A 87 -11.39 5.96 -12.85
CA SER A 87 -11.16 6.46 -11.49
C SER A 87 -11.46 5.37 -10.47
N VAL A 88 -10.88 5.49 -9.28
CA VAL A 88 -11.08 4.55 -8.17
C VAL A 88 -12.56 4.38 -7.82
N GLU A 89 -13.31 5.48 -7.78
CA GLU A 89 -14.74 5.49 -7.42
C GLU A 89 -15.58 4.70 -8.41
N ILE A 90 -15.34 4.89 -9.71
CA ILE A 90 -16.11 4.25 -10.78
C ILE A 90 -15.68 2.78 -10.94
N GLY A 91 -14.40 2.48 -10.80
CA GLY A 91 -13.92 1.10 -10.79
C GLY A 91 -14.54 0.27 -9.66
N LEU A 92 -14.76 0.86 -8.49
CA LEU A 92 -15.43 0.17 -7.37
C LEU A 92 -16.94 -0.06 -7.61
N LEU A 93 -17.60 0.77 -8.42
CA LEU A 93 -19.01 0.56 -8.79
C LEU A 93 -19.20 -0.52 -9.86
N ILE A 94 -18.16 -0.76 -10.67
CA ILE A 94 -18.15 -1.79 -11.72
C ILE A 94 -17.79 -3.16 -11.12
N ALA A 95 -16.98 -3.16 -10.05
CA ALA A 95 -16.64 -4.33 -9.24
C ALA A 95 -17.88 -4.97 -8.60
#